data_AF-A0A0B3VH63-F1
#
_entry.id   AF-A0A0B3VH63-F1
#
_cell.length_a   1.000
_cell.length_b   1.000
_cell.length_c   1.000
_cell.angle_alpha   90.00
_cell.angle_beta   90.00
_cell.angle_gamma   90.00
#
_symmetry.space_group_name_H-M   'P 1'
#
loop_
_entity.id
_entity.type
_entity.pdbx_description
1 polymer ?
#
loop_
_entity_poly.entity_id
_entity_poly.type
_entity_poly.pdbx_seq_one_letter_code
_entity_poly.pdbx_strand_id
1 'polypeptide(L)'
;MDLGYTPSFFWDLSLQEVYDLIESNQRVKEREAEKEIYELKTKLISNSVLARQVAENVACIFSKDAKVTDIYDLMPELFKEEREEAQRKIAENQWQLHKARFMAYSEEYNNRRKEE
;
A
#
# COMPACT_ATOMS: atom_id res chain seq x y z
N MET A 1 10.56 29.74 -24.54
CA MET A 1 10.83 28.37 -25.03
C MET A 1 10.31 27.38 -23.99
N ASP A 2 10.05 26.13 -24.37
CA ASP A 2 9.64 25.06 -23.43
C ASP A 2 10.65 24.84 -22.29
N LEU A 3 11.88 25.29 -22.50
CA LEU A 3 12.99 25.29 -21.55
C LEU A 3 12.91 26.40 -20.49
N GLY A 4 11.90 27.28 -20.52
CA GLY A 4 11.77 28.40 -19.58
C GLY A 4 12.70 29.59 -19.84
N TYR A 5 13.59 29.50 -20.83
CA TYR A 5 14.49 30.60 -21.21
C TYR A 5 13.87 31.55 -22.26
N THR A 6 14.28 32.82 -22.17
CA THR A 6 13.99 33.85 -23.16
C THR A 6 14.77 33.58 -24.44
N PRO A 7 14.17 33.72 -25.64
CA PRO A 7 14.87 33.46 -26.90
C PRO A 7 16.16 34.27 -27.11
N SER A 8 16.29 35.45 -26.51
CA SER A 8 17.50 36.27 -26.56
C SER A 8 18.70 35.60 -25.89
N PHE A 9 18.47 34.81 -24.84
CA PHE A 9 19.50 34.12 -24.07
C PHE A 9 20.33 33.17 -24.94
N PHE A 10 19.75 32.62 -26.03
CA PHE A 10 20.48 31.75 -26.95
C PHE A 10 21.69 32.44 -27.60
N TRP A 11 21.55 33.73 -27.93
CA TRP A 11 22.63 34.49 -28.58
C TRP A 11 23.76 34.86 -27.61
N ASP A 12 23.50 34.79 -26.31
CA ASP A 12 24.48 35.07 -25.25
C ASP A 12 25.27 33.82 -24.83
N LEU A 13 24.85 32.63 -25.29
CA LEU A 13 25.49 31.36 -24.96
C LEU A 13 26.64 31.02 -25.91
N SER A 14 27.69 30.42 -25.36
CA SER A 14 28.69 29.71 -26.13
C SER A 14 28.13 28.40 -26.70
N LEU A 15 28.76 27.90 -27.77
CA LEU A 15 28.37 26.62 -28.39
C LEU A 15 28.40 25.46 -27.39
N GLN A 16 29.37 25.47 -26.45
CA GLN A 16 29.49 24.46 -25.40
C GLN A 16 28.29 24.47 -24.46
N GLU A 17 27.86 25.65 -24.01
CA GLU A 17 26.73 25.77 -23.10
C GLU A 17 25.41 25.39 -23.78
N VAL A 18 25.28 25.60 -25.08
CA VAL A 18 24.15 25.10 -25.87
C VAL A 18 24.11 23.56 -25.86
N TYR A 19 25.26 22.89 -26.03
CA TYR A 19 25.33 21.43 -25.93
C TYR A 19 24.96 20.94 -24.53
N ASP A 20 25.52 21.55 -23.48
CA ASP A 20 25.22 21.20 -22.09
C ASP A 20 23.72 21.38 -21.77
N LEU A 21 23.10 22.42 -22.32
CA LEU A 21 21.66 22.68 -22.16
C LEU A 21 20.82 21.57 -22.82
N ILE A 22 21.20 21.15 -24.04
CA ILE A 22 20.51 20.08 -24.75
C ILE A 22 20.62 18.76 -23.99
N GLU A 23 21.84 18.39 -23.55
CA GLU A 23 22.06 17.17 -22.78
C GLU A 23 21.33 17.18 -21.44
N SER A 24 21.35 18.30 -20.72
CA SER A 24 20.64 18.44 -19.46
C SER A 24 19.14 18.21 -19.63
N ASN A 25 18.56 18.79 -20.69
CA ASN A 25 17.16 18.60 -21.01
C ASN A 25 16.82 17.18 -21.41
N GLN A 26 17.70 16.52 -22.16
CA GLN A 26 17.52 15.11 -22.47
C GLN A 26 17.50 14.26 -21.19
N ARG A 27 18.43 14.47 -20.26
CA ARG A 27 18.46 13.79 -18.95
C ARG A 27 17.23 14.08 -18.08
N VAL A 28 16.65 15.28 -18.18
CA VAL A 28 15.39 15.61 -17.48
C VAL A 28 14.23 14.82 -18.10
N LYS A 29 14.08 14.86 -19.42
CA LYS A 29 13.01 14.14 -20.13
C LYS A 29 13.08 12.64 -19.92
N GLU A 30 14.27 12.05 -19.92
CA GLU A 30 14.45 10.62 -19.65
C GLU A 30 13.98 10.27 -18.23
N ARG A 31 14.37 11.06 -17.22
CA ARG A 31 13.91 10.86 -15.84
C ARG A 31 12.40 11.05 -15.67
N GLU A 32 11.80 12.01 -16.39
CA GLU A 32 10.35 12.21 -16.40
C GLU A 32 9.63 11.02 -17.02
N ALA A 33 10.08 10.54 -18.18
CA ALA A 33 9.53 9.36 -18.83
C ALA A 33 9.64 8.10 -17.94
N GLU A 34 10.79 7.90 -17.28
CA GLU A 34 10.97 6.79 -16.33
C GLU A 34 10.01 6.87 -15.14
N LYS A 35 9.81 8.08 -14.58
CA LYS A 35 8.83 8.32 -13.51
C LYS A 35 7.41 8.01 -13.97
N GLU A 36 7.01 8.51 -15.13
CA GLU A 36 5.68 8.25 -15.69
C GLU A 36 5.43 6.75 -15.89
N ILE A 37 6.42 6.03 -16.44
CA ILE A 37 6.34 4.57 -16.60
C ILE A 37 6.22 3.88 -15.24
N TYR A 38 6.98 4.29 -14.24
CA TYR A 38 6.90 3.74 -12.89
C TYR A 38 5.52 3.98 -12.27
N GLU A 39 4.99 5.20 -12.36
CA GLU A 39 3.65 5.54 -11.87
C GLU A 39 2.55 4.73 -12.56
N LEU A 40 2.64 4.57 -13.88
CA LEU A 40 1.69 3.76 -14.65
C LEU A 40 1.73 2.29 -14.21
N LYS A 41 2.92 1.73 -13.99
CA LYS A 41 3.08 0.36 -13.48
C LYS A 41 2.46 0.21 -12.10
N THR A 42 2.72 1.14 -11.19
CA THR A 42 2.15 1.13 -9.83
C THR A 42 0.63 1.24 -9.86
N LYS A 43 0.07 2.11 -10.71
CA LYS A 43 -1.38 2.22 -10.93
C LYS A 43 -1.98 0.92 -11.48
N LEU A 44 -1.32 0.28 -12.44
CA LEU A 44 -1.81 -0.97 -13.02
C LEU A 44 -1.81 -2.11 -12.00
N ILE A 45 -0.75 -2.22 -11.20
CA ILE A 45 -0.63 -3.23 -10.14
C ILE A 45 -1.70 -3.00 -9.05
N SER A 46 -1.85 -1.78 -8.57
CA SER A 46 -2.88 -1.46 -7.57
C SER A 46 -4.29 -1.76 -8.09
N ASN A 47 -4.60 -1.39 -9.35
CA ASN A 47 -5.90 -1.66 -9.95
C ASN A 47 -6.16 -3.16 -10.14
N SER A 48 -5.14 -3.94 -10.52
CA SER A 48 -5.29 -5.40 -10.65
C SER A 48 -5.55 -6.07 -9.30
N VAL A 49 -4.87 -5.63 -8.24
CA VAL A 49 -5.11 -6.10 -6.87
C VAL A 49 -6.52 -5.73 -6.40
N LEU A 50 -6.96 -4.49 -6.63
CA LEU A 50 -8.32 -4.04 -6.30
C LEU A 50 -9.37 -4.88 -7.02
N ALA A 51 -9.22 -5.09 -8.33
CA ALA A 51 -10.15 -5.91 -9.11
C ALA A 51 -10.22 -7.34 -8.57
N ARG A 52 -9.09 -7.92 -8.17
CA ARG A 52 -9.04 -9.25 -7.55
C ARG A 52 -9.77 -9.27 -6.21
N GLN A 53 -9.54 -8.29 -5.34
CA GLN A 53 -10.23 -8.21 -4.05
C GLN A 53 -11.73 -8.01 -4.20
N VAL A 54 -12.18 -7.21 -5.18
CA VAL A 54 -13.60 -7.07 -5.50
C VAL A 54 -14.18 -8.43 -5.92
N ALA A 55 -13.50 -9.15 -6.82
CA ALA A 55 -13.94 -10.48 -7.24
C ALA A 55 -14.00 -11.48 -6.08
N GLU A 56 -13.00 -11.49 -5.20
CA GLU A 56 -12.96 -12.35 -4.00
C GLU A 56 -14.09 -12.01 -3.01
N ASN A 57 -14.35 -10.71 -2.77
CA ASN A 57 -15.46 -10.28 -1.92
C ASN A 57 -16.82 -10.70 -2.51
N VAL A 58 -17.01 -10.51 -3.81
CA VAL A 58 -18.22 -10.98 -4.50
C VAL A 58 -18.35 -12.50 -4.40
N ALA A 59 -17.26 -13.25 -4.57
CA ALA A 59 -17.26 -14.70 -4.40
C ALA A 59 -17.65 -15.14 -2.98
N CYS A 60 -17.25 -14.40 -1.94
CA CYS A 60 -17.65 -14.65 -0.54
C CYS A 60 -19.16 -14.48 -0.30
N ILE A 61 -19.85 -13.67 -1.12
CA ILE A 61 -21.32 -13.54 -1.05
C ILE A 61 -21.99 -14.82 -1.58
N PHE A 62 -21.42 -15.44 -2.63
CA PHE A 62 -22.00 -16.61 -3.28
C PHE A 62 -21.54 -17.95 -2.67
N SER A 63 -20.38 -17.99 -2.01
CA SER A 63 -19.80 -19.21 -1.42
C SER A 63 -19.22 -18.95 -0.03
N LYS A 64 -19.55 -19.84 0.92
CA LYS A 64 -19.01 -19.81 2.30
C LYS A 64 -17.55 -20.25 2.39
N ASP A 65 -17.02 -20.90 1.36
CA ASP A 65 -15.64 -21.37 1.32
C ASP A 65 -14.68 -20.34 0.72
N ALA A 66 -15.20 -19.29 0.09
CA ALA A 66 -14.39 -18.22 -0.44
C ALA A 66 -13.82 -17.38 0.70
N LYS A 67 -12.53 -17.03 0.58
CA LYS A 67 -11.81 -16.17 1.51
C LYS A 67 -11.21 -15.02 0.74
N VAL A 68 -11.32 -13.83 1.31
CA VAL A 68 -10.64 -12.64 0.80
C VAL A 68 -9.16 -12.74 1.17
N THR A 69 -8.30 -12.58 0.18
CA THR A 69 -6.86 -12.55 0.40
C THR A 69 -6.48 -11.21 1.03
N ASP A 70 -5.68 -11.26 2.08
CA ASP A 70 -5.20 -10.06 2.75
C ASP A 70 -4.16 -9.32 1.90
N ILE A 71 -4.11 -8.00 2.05
CA ILE A 71 -3.20 -7.12 1.30
C ILE A 71 -1.73 -7.48 1.62
N TYR A 72 -1.46 -7.87 2.87
CA TYR A 72 -0.14 -8.33 3.31
C TYR A 72 0.34 -9.60 2.59
N ASP A 73 -0.58 -10.46 2.17
CA ASP A 73 -0.26 -11.68 1.43
C ASP A 73 -0.14 -11.41 -0.09
N LEU A 74 -0.85 -10.40 -0.58
CA LEU A 74 -0.78 -9.92 -1.97
C LEU A 74 0.52 -9.17 -2.27
N MET A 75 1.03 -8.39 -1.32
CA MET A 75 2.24 -7.58 -1.47
C MET A 75 3.19 -7.74 -0.27
N PRO A 76 3.72 -8.95 -0.04
CA PRO A 76 4.48 -9.25 1.17
C PRO A 76 5.78 -8.45 1.27
N GLU A 77 6.40 -8.10 0.15
CA GLU A 77 7.62 -7.28 0.10
C GLU A 77 7.38 -5.83 0.52
N LEU A 78 6.18 -5.29 0.27
CA LEU A 78 5.86 -3.89 0.56
C LEU A 78 5.49 -3.66 2.03
N PHE A 79 4.95 -4.69 2.70
CA PHE A 79 4.34 -4.57 4.02
C PHE A 79 4.97 -5.48 5.09
N LYS A 80 6.26 -5.78 4.98
CA LYS A 80 6.94 -6.70 5.92
C LYS A 80 6.81 -6.27 7.39
N GLU A 81 7.09 -5.00 7.66
CA GLU A 81 7.05 -4.45 9.02
C GLU A 81 5.61 -4.32 9.53
N GLU A 82 4.70 -3.81 8.70
CA GLU A 82 3.29 -3.62 9.04
C GLU A 82 2.57 -4.96 9.29
N ARG A 83 2.97 -6.03 8.60
CA ARG A 83 2.42 -7.37 8.79
C ARG A 83 2.67 -7.90 10.21
N GLU A 84 3.87 -7.68 10.74
CA GLU A 84 4.20 -8.13 12.09
C GLU A 84 3.41 -7.37 13.16
N GLU A 85 3.19 -6.08 12.96
CA GLU A 85 2.35 -5.26 13.84
C GLU A 85 0.88 -5.66 13.76
N ALA A 86 0.38 -5.91 12.55
CA ALA A 86 -0.99 -6.38 12.34
C ALA A 86 -1.23 -7.73 13.03
N GLN A 87 -0.30 -8.67 12.89
CA GLN A 87 -0.37 -9.97 13.57
C GLN A 87 -0.33 -9.82 15.09
N ARG A 88 0.53 -8.95 15.63
CA ARG A 88 0.57 -8.65 17.07
C ARG A 88 -0.77 -8.11 17.57
N LYS A 89 -1.39 -7.16 16.85
CA LYS A 89 -2.70 -6.60 17.20
C LYS A 89 -3.81 -7.65 17.14
N ILE A 90 -3.80 -8.53 16.15
CA ILE A 90 -4.76 -9.65 16.06
C ILE A 90 -4.60 -10.57 17.26
N ALA A 91 -3.36 -10.97 17.59
CA ALA A 91 -3.08 -11.84 18.73
C ALA A 91 -3.51 -11.19 20.06
N GLU A 92 -3.26 -9.89 20.23
CA GLU A 92 -3.67 -9.15 21.41
C GLU A 92 -5.20 -9.07 21.53
N ASN A 93 -5.90 -8.76 20.44
CA ASN A 93 -7.37 -8.76 20.44
C ASN A 93 -7.96 -10.13 20.79
N GLN A 94 -7.40 -11.20 20.23
CA GLN A 94 -7.82 -12.58 20.57
C GLN A 94 -7.56 -12.89 22.04
N TRP A 95 -6.42 -12.46 22.58
CA TRP A 95 -6.07 -12.63 23.99
C TRP A 95 -7.04 -11.88 24.92
N GLN A 96 -7.36 -10.62 24.60
CA GLN A 96 -8.31 -9.82 25.38
C GLN A 96 -9.71 -10.44 25.35
N LEU A 97 -10.17 -10.92 24.19
CA LEU A 97 -11.46 -11.59 24.05
C LEU A 97 -11.50 -12.87 24.90
N HIS A 98 -10.43 -13.68 24.87
CA HIS A 98 -10.30 -14.88 25.67
C HIS A 98 -10.33 -14.56 27.17
N LYS A 99 -9.57 -13.56 27.60
CA LYS A 99 -9.53 -13.09 29.00
C LYS A 99 -10.91 -12.61 29.47
N ALA A 100 -11.63 -11.85 28.64
CA ALA A 100 -12.97 -11.38 28.94
C ALA A 100 -13.96 -12.55 29.12
N ARG A 101 -13.93 -13.54 28.22
CA ARG A 101 -14.75 -14.76 28.33
C ARG A 101 -14.45 -15.54 29.61
N PHE A 102 -13.17 -15.65 29.96
CA PHE A 102 -12.75 -16.34 31.17
C PHE A 102 -13.23 -15.63 32.44
N MET A 103 -13.10 -14.30 32.48
CA MET A 103 -13.60 -13.50 33.62
C MET A 103 -15.11 -13.64 33.79
N ALA A 104 -15.88 -13.50 32.70
CA ALA A 104 -17.33 -13.68 32.73
C ALA A 104 -17.72 -15.08 33.24
N TYR A 105 -17.04 -16.12 32.77
CA TYR A 105 -17.26 -17.49 33.25
C TYR A 105 -16.96 -17.65 34.74
N SER A 106 -15.84 -17.07 35.22
CA SER A 106 -15.49 -17.13 36.64
C SER A 106 -16.49 -16.38 37.52
N GLU A 107 -17.01 -15.24 37.06
CA GLU A 107 -18.02 -14.47 37.77
C GLU A 107 -19.34 -15.24 37.88
N GLU A 108 -19.80 -15.84 36.78
CA GLU A 108 -20.97 -16.72 36.80
C GLU A 108 -20.80 -17.89 37.77
N TYR A 109 -19.64 -18.54 37.76
CA TYR A 109 -19.35 -19.66 38.67
C TYR A 109 -19.37 -19.24 40.14
N ASN A 110 -18.78 -18.08 40.46
CA ASN A 110 -18.75 -17.54 41.81
C ASN A 110 -20.14 -17.10 42.30
N ASN A 111 -20.98 -16.55 41.42
CA ASN A 111 -22.34 -16.17 41.76
C ASN A 111 -23.20 -17.40 42.09
N ARG A 112 -23.11 -18.48 41.29
CA ARG A 112 -23.81 -19.74 41.58
C ARG A 112 -23.41 -20.33 42.93
N ARG A 113 -22.14 -20.22 43.33
CA ARG A 113 -21.62 -20.70 44.62
C ARG A 113 -22.01 -19.84 45.83
N LYS A 114 -22.50 -18.61 45.61
CA LYS A 114 -23.03 -17.75 46.66
C LYS A 114 -24.54 -17.91 46.86
N GLU A 115 -25.23 -18.45 45.85
CA GLU A 115 -26.66 -18.76 45.88
C GLU A 115 -26.95 -20.15 46.49
N GLU A 116 -25.94 -21.02 46.60
CA GLU A 116 -25.93 -22.28 47.39
C GLU A 116 -25.60 -22.02 48.88
#